data_AF-A0A925Y0F0-F1
#
_entry.id   AF-A0A925Y0F0-F1
#
_cell.length_a   1.000
_cell.length_b   1.000
_cell.length_c   1.000
_cell.angle_alpha   90.00
_cell.angle_beta   90.00
_cell.angle_gamma   90.00
#
_symmetry.space_group_name_H-M   'P 1'
#
loop_
_entity.id
_entity.type
_entity.pdbx_description
1 polymer ?
#
loop_
_entity_poly.entity_id
_entity_poly.type
_entity_poly.pdbx_seq_one_letter_code
_entity_poly.pdbx_strand_id
1 'polypeptide(L)'
;MTNGQPYVSLMSVARGFNAGLEVVPDARAVKLAYGNREASLTDGTVLTLNRQLVILSTAPYWRGEEMFVPLDAVQKIFGVNVRWRLRTQQVVFSPAESRPDALLPR
;
A
#
# COMPACT_ATOMS: atom_id res chain seq x y z
N MET A 1 8.40 -0.75 13.45
CA MET A 1 9.44 -0.34 12.47
C MET A 1 10.45 -1.47 12.40
N THR A 2 10.92 -1.80 11.21
CA THR A 2 11.97 -2.81 11.00
C THR A 2 13.07 -2.14 10.19
N ASN A 3 14.31 -2.12 10.70
CA ASN A 3 15.44 -1.44 10.07
C ASN A 3 15.18 0.04 9.69
N GLY A 4 14.47 0.78 10.54
CA GLY A 4 14.11 2.18 10.27
C GLY A 4 12.95 2.38 9.29
N GLN A 5 12.46 1.31 8.64
CA GLN A 5 11.29 1.37 7.77
C GLN A 5 10.00 1.19 8.59
N PRO A 6 9.05 2.13 8.52
CA PRO A 6 7.71 1.93 9.05
C PRO A 6 6.94 0.89 8.22
N TYR A 7 6.22 0.03 8.93
CA TYR A 7 5.33 -0.97 8.36
C TYR A 7 3.92 -0.73 8.90
N VAL A 8 2.93 -1.04 8.09
CA VAL A 8 1.51 -0.94 8.46
C VAL A 8 0.78 -2.22 8.12
N SER A 9 -0.26 -2.53 8.89
CA SER A 9 -1.16 -3.64 8.61
C SER A 9 -1.91 -3.36 7.31
N LEU A 10 -1.67 -4.18 6.28
CA LEU A 10 -2.32 -4.03 4.97
C LEU A 10 -3.84 -4.13 5.11
N MET A 11 -4.32 -4.99 6.01
CA MET A 11 -5.75 -5.17 6.28
C MET A 11 -6.37 -3.94 6.93
N SER A 12 -5.67 -3.33 7.89
CA SER A 12 -6.15 -2.08 8.50
C SER A 12 -6.23 -0.95 7.47
N VAL A 13 -5.23 -0.84 6.59
CA VAL A 13 -5.23 0.14 5.50
C VAL A 13 -6.35 -0.15 4.50
N ALA A 14 -6.50 -1.40 4.04
CA ALA A 14 -7.55 -1.79 3.11
C ALA A 14 -8.93 -1.46 3.67
N ARG A 15 -9.19 -1.77 4.95
CA ARG A 15 -10.43 -1.37 5.64
C ARG A 15 -10.62 0.15 5.66
N GLY A 16 -9.58 0.91 5.99
CA GLY A 16 -9.65 2.39 6.01
C GLY A 16 -9.92 3.02 4.65
N PHE A 17 -9.45 2.39 3.57
CA PHE A 17 -9.70 2.81 2.19
C PHE A 17 -10.94 2.17 1.56
N ASN A 18 -11.68 1.34 2.30
CA ASN A 18 -12.79 0.52 1.81
C ASN A 18 -12.42 -0.29 0.56
N ALA A 19 -11.21 -0.86 0.54
CA ALA A 19 -10.73 -1.74 -0.52
C ALA A 19 -11.18 -3.18 -0.28
N GLY A 20 -11.53 -3.88 -1.36
CA GLY A 20 -11.76 -5.32 -1.33
C GLY A 20 -10.44 -6.03 -1.05
N LEU A 21 -10.42 -6.94 -0.07
CA LEU A 21 -9.23 -7.70 0.30
C LEU A 21 -9.57 -9.17 0.45
N GLU A 22 -8.75 -10.02 -0.15
CA GLU A 22 -8.83 -11.47 -0.07
C GLU A 22 -7.46 -12.01 0.35
N VAL A 23 -7.43 -12.77 1.45
CA VAL A 23 -6.25 -13.55 1.84
C VAL A 23 -6.32 -14.89 1.11
N VAL A 24 -5.22 -15.29 0.47
CA VAL A 24 -5.07 -16.58 -0.18
C VAL A 24 -4.10 -17.41 0.66
N PRO A 25 -4.58 -18.28 1.57
CA PRO A 25 -3.75 -18.92 2.60
C PRO A 25 -2.67 -19.83 2.01
N ASP A 26 -3.04 -20.65 1.02
CA ASP A 26 -2.13 -21.63 0.40
C ASP A 26 -0.94 -20.97 -0.29
N ALA A 27 -1.14 -19.75 -0.80
CA ALA A 27 -0.12 -18.98 -1.50
C ALA A 27 0.60 -17.97 -0.59
N ARG A 28 0.22 -17.88 0.70
CA ARG A 28 0.63 -16.78 1.61
C ARG A 28 0.56 -15.41 0.94
N ALA A 29 -0.53 -15.19 0.22
CA ALA A 29 -0.72 -14.02 -0.62
C ALA A 29 -1.94 -13.20 -0.18
N VAL A 30 -1.93 -11.92 -0.53
CA VAL A 30 -3.08 -11.02 -0.39
C VAL A 30 -3.41 -10.45 -1.76
N LYS A 31 -4.67 -10.58 -2.17
CA LYS A 31 -5.23 -9.88 -3.32
C LYS A 31 -6.05 -8.69 -2.83
N LEU A 32 -5.95 -7.59 -3.53
CA LEU A 32 -6.60 -6.33 -3.15
C LEU A 32 -7.19 -5.65 -4.39
N ALA A 33 -8.43 -5.17 -4.27
CA ALA A 33 -9.12 -4.38 -5.27
C ALA A 33 -9.48 -3.01 -4.70
N TYR A 34 -9.05 -1.94 -5.36
CA TYR A 34 -9.32 -0.55 -4.96
C TYR A 34 -9.54 0.33 -6.19
N GLY A 35 -10.77 0.82 -6.38
CA GLY A 35 -11.15 1.54 -7.59
C GLY A 35 -10.94 0.67 -8.84
N ASN A 36 -10.12 1.14 -9.78
CA ASN A 36 -9.72 0.41 -10.98
C ASN A 36 -8.36 -0.31 -10.83
N ARG A 37 -7.90 -0.51 -9.59
CA ARG A 37 -6.60 -1.11 -9.29
C ARG A 37 -6.77 -2.47 -8.65
N GLU A 38 -6.03 -3.43 -9.18
CA GLU A 38 -5.90 -4.77 -8.63
C GLU A 38 -4.45 -5.01 -8.25
N ALA A 39 -4.22 -5.40 -6.99
CA ALA A 39 -2.91 -5.72 -6.47
C ALA A 39 -2.87 -7.15 -5.95
N SER A 40 -1.73 -7.81 -6.13
CA SER A 40 -1.41 -9.09 -5.49
C SER A 40 -0.05 -9.00 -4.83
N LEU A 41 0.01 -9.36 -3.55
CA LEU A 41 1.21 -9.29 -2.73
C LEU A 41 1.50 -10.65 -2.11
N THR A 42 2.78 -10.98 -2.00
CA THR A 42 3.29 -12.10 -1.20
C THR A 42 4.27 -11.55 -0.14
N ASP A 43 5.02 -12.43 0.52
CA ASP A 43 6.13 -12.06 1.41
C ASP A 43 7.43 -11.70 0.65
N GLY A 44 7.36 -11.54 -0.68
CA GLY A 44 8.47 -11.08 -1.51
C GLY A 44 8.49 -9.56 -1.75
N THR A 45 9.60 -9.06 -2.30
CA THR A 45 9.76 -7.64 -2.67
C THR A 45 9.03 -7.25 -3.95
N VAL A 46 8.38 -8.19 -4.63
CA VAL A 46 7.66 -7.95 -5.89
C VAL A 46 6.18 -8.09 -5.64
N LEU A 47 5.42 -7.05 -5.96
CA LEU A 47 3.96 -7.12 -6.05
C LEU A 47 3.53 -7.03 -7.51
N THR A 48 2.33 -7.53 -7.79
CA THR A 48 1.66 -7.27 -9.07
C THR A 48 0.65 -6.15 -8.84
N LEU A 49 0.65 -5.13 -9.69
CA LEU A 49 -0.34 -4.05 -9.73
C LEU A 49 -0.84 -3.91 -11.16
N ASN A 50 -2.14 -4.12 -11.40
CA ASN A 50 -2.75 -4.10 -12.74
C ASN A 50 -1.96 -4.94 -13.77
N ARG A 51 -1.58 -6.16 -13.36
CA ARG A 51 -0.76 -7.12 -14.13
C ARG A 51 0.67 -6.67 -14.43
N GLN A 52 1.13 -5.56 -13.84
CA GLN A 52 2.51 -5.10 -13.93
C GLN A 52 3.26 -5.47 -12.65
N LEU A 53 4.52 -5.89 -12.79
CA LEU A 53 5.39 -6.16 -11.66
C LEU A 53 5.94 -4.84 -11.11
N VAL A 54 5.82 -4.65 -9.81
CA VAL A 54 6.31 -3.47 -9.10
C VAL A 54 7.19 -3.91 -7.94
N ILE A 55 8.40 -3.36 -7.88
CA ILE A 55 9.36 -3.64 -6.81
C ILE A 55 9.08 -2.73 -5.61
N LEU A 56 9.13 -3.33 -4.43
CA LEU A 56 9.04 -2.72 -3.11
C LEU A 56 10.42 -2.43 -2.54
N SER A 57 10.49 -1.43 -1.68
CA SER A 57 11.71 -1.07 -0.95
C SER A 57 12.23 -2.18 -0.04
N THR A 58 11.31 -3.01 0.48
CA THR A 58 11.60 -4.14 1.36
C THR A 58 10.44 -5.13 1.31
N ALA A 59 10.70 -6.37 1.71
CA ALA A 59 9.69 -7.42 1.74
C ALA A 59 8.59 -7.10 2.78
N PRO A 60 7.31 -7.31 2.45
CA PRO A 60 6.25 -7.51 3.44
C PRO A 60 6.56 -8.70 4.33
N TYR A 61 5.91 -8.77 5.49
CA TYR A 61 5.99 -9.93 6.36
C TYR A 61 4.65 -10.23 7.00
N TRP A 62 4.44 -11.50 7.35
CA TRP A 62 3.28 -11.95 8.10
C TRP A 62 3.54 -11.90 9.60
N ARG A 63 2.57 -11.42 10.38
CA ARG A 63 2.51 -11.51 11.84
C ARG A 63 1.14 -12.08 12.22
N GLY A 64 1.10 -13.38 12.50
CA GLY A 64 -0.16 -14.11 12.62
C GLY A 64 -0.90 -14.09 11.28
N GLU A 65 -2.17 -13.72 11.31
CA GLU A 65 -3.01 -13.58 10.12
C GLU A 65 -2.87 -12.22 9.44
N GLU A 66 -2.01 -11.33 9.97
CA GLU A 66 -1.81 -10.01 9.41
C GLU A 66 -0.57 -9.85 8.53
N MET A 67 -0.75 -9.35 7.31
CA MET A 67 0.35 -8.93 6.45
C MET A 67 0.71 -7.48 6.77
N PHE A 68 1.96 -7.26 7.16
CA PHE A 68 2.55 -5.95 7.35
C PHE A 68 3.36 -5.59 6.11
N VAL A 69 3.04 -4.43 5.53
CA VAL A 69 3.67 -3.94 4.31
C VAL A 69 4.46 -2.66 4.58
N PRO A 70 5.55 -2.40 3.82
CA PRO A 70 6.20 -1.11 3.88
C PRO A 70 5.32 -0.01 3.30
N LEU A 71 5.57 1.24 3.71
CA LEU A 71 4.76 2.38 3.29
C LEU A 71 4.73 2.61 1.78
N ASP A 72 5.79 2.26 1.04
CA ASP A 72 5.82 2.39 -0.41
C ASP A 72 4.85 1.44 -1.11
N ALA A 73 4.55 0.27 -0.52
CA ALA A 73 3.49 -0.61 -1.02
C ALA A 73 2.13 0.10 -0.98
N VAL A 74 1.82 0.78 0.13
CA VAL A 74 0.58 1.55 0.27
C VAL A 74 0.50 2.68 -0.74
N GLN A 75 1.60 3.43 -0.91
CA GLN A 75 1.68 4.49 -1.93
C GLN A 75 1.38 3.95 -3.34
N LYS A 76 2.01 2.84 -3.72
CA LYS A 76 1.87 2.22 -5.04
C LYS A 76 0.45 1.71 -5.29
N ILE A 77 -0.11 0.96 -4.34
CA ILE A 77 -1.44 0.34 -4.46
C ILE A 77 -2.52 1.42 -4.50
N PHE A 78 -2.57 2.28 -3.49
CA PHE A 78 -3.67 3.22 -3.30
C PHE A 78 -3.49 4.54 -4.05
N GLY A 79 -2.30 4.80 -4.60
CA GLY A 79 -2.04 6.04 -5.35
C GLY A 79 -2.08 7.26 -4.45
N VAL A 80 -1.59 7.12 -3.22
CA VAL A 80 -1.60 8.18 -2.21
C VAL A 80 -0.19 8.64 -1.91
N ASN A 81 -0.06 9.89 -1.50
CA ASN A 81 1.14 10.36 -0.85
C ASN A 81 1.19 9.81 0.58
N VAL A 82 2.36 9.31 0.99
CA VAL A 82 2.58 8.79 2.33
C VAL A 82 3.65 9.62 3.03
N ARG A 83 3.36 10.11 4.23
CA ARG A 83 4.33 10.82 5.07
C ARG A 83 4.41 10.20 6.45
N TRP A 84 5.63 9.91 6.89
CA TRP A 84 5.91 9.52 8.27
C TRP A 84 6.23 10.75 9.11
N ARG A 85 5.45 10.98 10.17
CA ARG A 85 5.69 12.06 11.14
C ARG A 85 6.44 11.51 12.34
N LEU A 86 7.75 11.74 12.38
CA LEU A 86 8.65 11.24 13.43
C LEU A 86 8.21 11.67 14.85
N ARG A 87 7.81 12.93 15.04
CA ARG A 87 7.46 13.48 16.36
C ARG A 87 6.21 12.86 16.97
N THR A 88 5.23 12.49 16.15
CA THR A 88 3.95 11.94 16.60
C THR A 88 3.81 10.45 16.33
N GLN A 89 4.82 9.84 15.72
CA GLN A 89 4.83 8.45 15.28
C GLN A 89 3.58 8.08 14.45
N GLN A 90 3.17 8.98 13.56
CA GLN A 90 1.98 8.84 12.73
C GLN A 90 2.34 8.68 11.26
N VAL A 91 1.65 7.76 10.60
CA VAL A 91 1.60 7.68 9.14
C VAL A 91 0.42 8.52 8.67
N VAL A 92 0.67 9.46 7.76
CA VAL A 92 -0.38 10.28 7.14
C VAL A 92 -0.46 9.93 5.67
N PHE A 93 -1.67 9.58 5.23
CA PHE A 93 -2.01 9.40 3.84
C PHE A 93 -2.72 10.65 3.35
N SER A 94 -2.31 11.17 2.19
CA SER A 94 -3.04 12.23 1.50
C SER A 94 -3.24 11.83 0.04
N PRO A 95 -4.27 12.35 -0.64
CA PRO A 95 -4.40 12.14 -2.08
C PRO A 95 -3.08 12.46 -2.80
N ALA A 96 -2.71 11.63 -3.79
CA ALA A 96 -1.75 12.12 -4.77
C ALA A 96 -2.39 13.35 -5.40
N GLU A 97 -1.72 14.51 -5.34
CA GLU A 97 -2.25 15.72 -5.95
C GLU A 97 -2.67 15.39 -7.38
N SER A 98 -3.96 15.50 -7.67
CA SER A 98 -4.37 15.73 -9.05
C SER A 98 -3.76 17.08 -9.36
N ARG A 99 -2.74 17.16 -10.22
CA ARG A 99 -2.29 18.47 -10.70
C ARG A 99 -3.55 19.21 -11.15
N PRO A 100 -3.86 20.40 -10.63
CA PRO A 100 -4.82 21.26 -11.26
C PRO A 100 -4.18 21.89 -12.50
N ASP A 101 -3.77 21.08 -13.49
CA ASP A 101 -3.46 21.55 -14.84
C ASP A 101 -4.77 21.77 -15.64
N ALA A 102 -5.87 22.07 -14.94
CA ALA A 102 -7.19 22.33 -15.53
C ALA A 102 -7.88 23.57 -14.93
N LEU A 103 -7.11 24.56 -14.44
CA LEU A 103 -7.61 25.93 -14.31
C LEU A 103 -6.72 26.87 -15.13
N LEU A 104 -7.23 27.11 -16.35
CA LEU A 104 -6.75 27.99 -17.44
C LEU A 104 -6.48 29.43 -16.97
N PRO A 105 -5.77 30.24 -17.79
CA PRO A 105 -6.55 31.34 -18.37
C PRO A 105 -6.21 31.76 -19.81
N ARG A 106 -7.29 32.21 -20.47
CA ARG A 106 -7.48 33.00 -21.70
C ARG A 106 -7.45 32.27 -23.03
#